data_AF-A0AA92M698-F1
#
_entry.id   AF-A0AA92M698-F1
#
_cell.length_a   1.000
_cell.length_b   1.000
_cell.length_c   1.000
_cell.angle_alpha   90.00
_cell.angle_beta   90.00
_cell.angle_gamma   90.00
#
_symmetry.space_group_name_H-M   'P 1'
#
loop_
_entity.id
_entity.type
_entity.pdbx_description
1 polymer ?
#
loop_
_entity_poly.entity_id
_entity_poly.type
_entity_poly.pdbx_seq_one_letter_code
_entity_poly.pdbx_strand_id
1 'polypeptide(L)'
;MKSCLPALAFTLCVITGCTTPPPPEPAPQPERLSQQVARTTLERAQQAYDEGDYAKAISTLKSGGVSVFDGAEPATRLDAMKLEAFSYCVANQVPECRAQFRKILDAFPNFDLNVAERKHPVWGPAFEAAKRMKR
;
A
#
# COMPACT_ATOMS: atom_id res chain seq x y z
N MET A 1 46.75 -33.67 62.48
CA MET A 1 46.27 -32.43 63.11
C MET A 1 45.09 -31.90 62.28
N LYS A 2 43.88 -31.90 62.87
CA LYS A 2 42.75 -30.96 62.67
C LYS A 2 42.35 -30.47 61.26
N SER A 3 41.30 -31.11 60.74
CA SER A 3 39.94 -30.57 60.41
C SER A 3 39.66 -29.47 59.36
N CYS A 4 38.44 -29.62 58.78
CA CYS A 4 37.49 -28.65 58.17
C CYS A 4 37.44 -28.62 56.61
N LEU A 5 36.47 -29.31 55.96
CA LEU A 5 35.09 -28.89 55.54
C LEU A 5 35.07 -28.00 54.26
N PRO A 6 34.02 -27.97 53.41
CA PRO A 6 32.88 -28.88 53.20
C PRO A 6 32.59 -29.22 51.72
N ALA A 7 31.59 -30.08 51.54
CA ALA A 7 31.00 -30.56 50.29
C ALA A 7 30.57 -29.47 49.30
N LEU A 8 30.79 -29.73 48.00
CA LEU A 8 30.18 -29.00 46.90
C LEU A 8 29.29 -29.99 46.14
N ALA A 9 28.00 -29.97 46.50
CA ALA A 9 26.97 -30.74 45.85
C ALA A 9 26.78 -30.21 44.42
N PHE A 10 27.12 -31.04 43.43
CA PHE A 10 26.90 -30.74 42.02
C PHE A 10 25.44 -31.04 41.69
N THR A 11 24.57 -30.03 41.82
CA THR A 11 23.15 -30.14 41.49
C THR A 11 22.98 -30.25 39.97
N LEU A 12 22.58 -31.44 39.52
CA LEU A 12 22.26 -31.74 38.13
C LEU A 12 20.90 -31.09 37.78
N CYS A 13 20.92 -29.93 37.14
CA CYS A 13 19.70 -29.32 36.57
C CYS A 13 19.30 -30.07 35.28
N VAL A 14 18.26 -30.90 35.39
CA VAL A 14 17.57 -31.48 34.25
C VAL A 14 16.73 -30.39 33.59
N ILE A 15 17.17 -29.90 32.42
CA ILE A 15 16.38 -29.01 31.59
C ILE A 15 15.32 -29.82 30.83
N THR A 16 14.14 -29.94 31.41
CA THR A 16 12.92 -30.37 30.71
C THR A 16 12.51 -29.28 29.73
N GLY A 17 12.88 -29.41 28.45
CA GLY A 17 12.37 -28.57 27.38
C GLY A 17 10.94 -28.96 27.02
N CYS A 18 9.96 -28.12 27.34
CA CYS A 18 8.61 -28.24 26.77
C CYS A 18 8.67 -27.86 25.28
N THR A 19 8.50 -28.84 24.39
CA THR A 19 8.23 -28.58 22.98
C THR A 19 6.76 -28.16 22.86
N THR A 20 6.51 -26.85 22.79
CA THR A 20 5.19 -26.32 22.45
C THR A 20 5.10 -26.28 20.93
N PRO A 21 4.18 -27.02 20.28
CA PRO A 21 3.96 -26.87 18.84
C PRO A 21 3.52 -25.43 18.55
N PRO A 22 3.99 -24.81 17.45
CA PRO A 22 3.55 -23.47 17.08
C PRO A 22 2.02 -23.47 16.95
N PRO A 23 1.31 -22.45 17.47
CA PRO A 23 -0.13 -22.32 17.29
C PRO A 23 -0.49 -22.43 15.80
N PRO A 24 -1.61 -23.08 15.43
CA PRO A 24 -2.08 -23.10 14.06
C PRO A 24 -2.23 -21.67 13.56
N GLU A 25 -1.57 -21.37 12.44
CA GLU A 25 -1.59 -20.04 11.82
C GLU A 25 -3.05 -19.66 11.51
N PRO A 26 -3.55 -18.50 12.00
CA PRO A 26 -4.90 -18.05 11.66
C PRO A 26 -5.03 -17.91 10.15
N ALA A 27 -6.13 -18.40 9.57
CA ALA A 27 -6.42 -18.20 8.15
C ALA A 27 -6.29 -16.70 7.78
N PRO A 28 -5.73 -16.36 6.60
CA PRO A 28 -5.49 -14.98 6.22
C PRO A 28 -6.79 -14.18 6.30
N GLN A 29 -6.79 -13.13 7.12
CA GLN A 29 -7.95 -12.26 7.30
C GLN A 29 -8.28 -11.57 5.95
N PRO A 30 -9.56 -11.41 5.58
CA PRO A 30 -9.96 -10.83 4.30
C PRO A 30 -9.30 -9.48 3.98
N GLU A 31 -9.12 -8.63 4.99
CA GLU A 31 -8.43 -7.34 4.87
C GLU A 31 -6.95 -7.46 4.49
N ARG A 32 -6.24 -8.46 5.04
CA ARG A 32 -4.82 -8.72 4.72
C ARG A 32 -4.68 -9.21 3.29
N LEU A 33 -5.63 -10.04 2.83
CA LEU A 33 -5.68 -10.50 1.44
C LEU A 33 -5.95 -9.34 0.48
N SER A 34 -6.96 -8.50 0.75
CA SER A 34 -7.23 -7.30 -0.04
C SER A 34 -6.02 -6.37 -0.10
N GLN A 35 -5.34 -6.15 1.02
CA GLN A 35 -4.13 -5.32 1.05
C GLN A 35 -2.98 -5.92 0.23
N GLN A 36 -2.78 -7.24 0.27
CA GLN A 36 -1.74 -7.90 -0.53
C GLN A 36 -2.07 -7.82 -2.04
N VAL A 37 -3.31 -8.08 -2.42
CA VAL A 37 -3.74 -7.97 -3.83
C VAL A 37 -3.67 -6.52 -4.32
N ALA A 38 -4.05 -5.55 -3.49
CA ALA A 38 -3.95 -4.13 -3.83
C ALA A 38 -2.51 -3.69 -4.07
N ARG A 39 -1.57 -4.06 -3.17
CA ARG A 39 -0.15 -3.74 -3.32
C ARG A 39 0.46 -4.36 -4.58
N THR A 40 0.24 -5.65 -4.79
CA THR A 40 0.76 -6.34 -6.00
C THR A 40 0.13 -5.80 -7.29
N THR A 41 -1.10 -5.28 -7.25
CA THR A 41 -1.71 -4.60 -8.39
C THR A 41 -1.09 -3.22 -8.62
N LEU A 42 -0.88 -2.46 -7.56
CA LEU A 42 -0.21 -1.16 -7.63
C LEU A 42 1.22 -1.29 -8.16
N GLU A 43 1.99 -2.26 -7.70
CA GLU A 43 3.36 -2.53 -8.16
C GLU A 43 3.40 -2.84 -9.66
N ARG A 44 2.50 -3.70 -10.17
CA ARG A 44 2.40 -4.00 -11.61
C ARG A 44 2.00 -2.79 -12.43
N ALA A 45 1.10 -1.96 -11.92
CA ALA A 45 0.69 -0.73 -12.58
C ALA A 45 1.83 0.30 -12.60
N GLN A 46 2.60 0.39 -11.51
CA GLN A 46 3.77 1.26 -11.41
C GLN A 46 4.83 0.84 -12.43
N GLN A 47 5.11 -0.45 -12.53
CA GLN A 47 6.03 -0.97 -13.54
C GLN A 47 5.58 -0.59 -14.97
N ALA A 48 4.30 -0.79 -15.30
CA ALA A 48 3.78 -0.40 -16.61
C ALA A 48 3.88 1.12 -16.85
N TYR A 49 3.64 1.93 -15.82
CA TYR A 49 3.80 3.38 -15.88
C TYR A 49 5.26 3.80 -16.15
N ASP A 50 6.21 3.17 -15.45
CA ASP A 50 7.64 3.44 -15.60
C ASP A 50 8.17 3.00 -16.97
N GLU A 51 7.58 1.94 -17.55
CA GLU A 51 7.81 1.49 -18.93
C GLU A 51 7.18 2.42 -19.99
N GLY A 52 6.36 3.39 -19.59
CA GLY A 52 5.63 4.29 -20.49
C GLY A 52 4.35 3.69 -21.06
N ASP A 53 3.97 2.48 -20.65
CA ASP A 53 2.71 1.83 -21.03
C ASP A 53 1.57 2.27 -20.10
N TYR A 54 1.16 3.53 -20.27
CA TYR A 54 0.13 4.15 -19.45
C TYR A 54 -1.24 3.48 -19.63
N ALA A 55 -1.54 2.93 -20.81
CA ALA A 55 -2.78 2.20 -21.07
C ALA A 55 -2.84 0.90 -20.24
N LYS A 56 -1.73 0.19 -20.14
CA LYS A 56 -1.59 -0.99 -19.26
C LYS A 56 -1.64 -0.60 -17.79
N ALA A 57 -1.01 0.50 -17.38
CA ALA A 57 -1.11 0.98 -16.00
C ALA A 57 -2.57 1.26 -15.60
N ILE A 58 -3.30 2.01 -16.42
CA ILE A 58 -4.73 2.32 -16.22
C ILE A 58 -5.57 1.04 -16.17
N SER A 59 -5.42 0.14 -17.14
CA SER A 59 -6.21 -1.09 -17.18
C SER A 59 -5.89 -2.01 -16.00
N THR A 60 -4.63 -2.08 -15.56
CA THR A 60 -4.21 -2.84 -14.37
C THR A 60 -4.89 -2.31 -13.11
N LEU A 61 -4.87 -1.00 -12.89
CA LEU A 61 -5.51 -0.37 -11.73
C LEU A 61 -7.03 -0.56 -11.74
N LYS A 62 -7.68 -0.46 -12.90
CA LYS A 62 -9.12 -0.71 -13.02
C LYS A 62 -9.49 -2.18 -12.82
N SER A 63 -8.64 -3.10 -13.30
CA SER A 63 -8.86 -4.54 -13.21
C SER A 63 -8.77 -5.07 -11.77
N GLY A 64 -7.99 -4.41 -10.90
CA GLY A 64 -7.97 -4.68 -9.47
C GLY A 64 -9.36 -4.58 -8.83
N GLY A 65 -10.27 -3.80 -9.42
CA GLY A 65 -11.64 -3.66 -8.95
C GLY A 65 -11.76 -2.71 -7.76
N VAL A 66 -12.87 -1.98 -7.71
CA VAL A 66 -13.17 -1.01 -6.64
C VAL A 66 -13.13 -1.68 -5.26
N SER A 67 -13.58 -2.93 -5.15
CA SER A 67 -13.62 -3.70 -3.90
C SER A 67 -12.24 -4.03 -3.32
N VAL A 68 -11.22 -4.26 -4.15
CA VAL A 68 -9.86 -4.58 -3.66
C VAL A 68 -9.23 -3.35 -3.02
N PHE A 69 -9.32 -2.20 -3.69
CA PHE A 69 -8.77 -0.96 -3.15
C PHE A 69 -9.64 -0.36 -2.04
N ASP A 70 -10.95 -0.61 -2.01
CA ASP A 70 -11.82 -0.22 -0.90
C ASP A 70 -11.48 -0.98 0.40
N GLY A 71 -11.11 -2.26 0.29
CA GLY A 71 -10.69 -3.10 1.42
C GLY A 71 -9.20 -3.01 1.76
N ALA A 72 -8.44 -2.21 1.02
CA ALA A 72 -7.01 -1.98 1.24
C ALA A 72 -6.78 -0.84 2.24
N GLU A 73 -5.55 -0.69 2.71
CA GLU A 73 -5.18 0.43 3.55
C GLU A 73 -5.34 1.77 2.79
N PRO A 74 -5.76 2.85 3.48
CA PRO A 74 -6.02 4.15 2.85
C PRO A 74 -4.85 4.67 2.02
N ALA A 75 -3.60 4.43 2.45
CA ALA A 75 -2.41 4.84 1.73
C ALA A 75 -2.27 4.12 0.38
N THR A 76 -2.41 2.79 0.35
CA THR A 76 -2.33 1.99 -0.89
C THR A 76 -3.45 2.36 -1.86
N ARG A 77 -4.66 2.59 -1.34
CA ARG A 77 -5.78 3.08 -2.14
C ARG A 77 -5.48 4.45 -2.75
N LEU A 78 -4.97 5.39 -1.95
CA LEU A 78 -4.63 6.72 -2.42
C LEU A 78 -3.55 6.68 -3.49
N ASP A 79 -2.49 5.89 -3.29
CA ASP A 79 -1.40 5.74 -4.26
C ASP A 79 -1.88 5.15 -5.58
N ALA A 80 -2.76 4.14 -5.54
CA ALA A 80 -3.37 3.57 -6.73
C ALA A 80 -4.24 4.57 -7.48
N MET A 81 -5.10 5.31 -6.78
CA MET A 81 -5.92 6.33 -7.42
C MET A 81 -5.08 7.47 -8.00
N LYS A 82 -4.00 7.88 -7.31
CA LYS A 82 -3.06 8.90 -7.76
C LYS A 82 -2.31 8.45 -9.01
N LEU A 83 -1.79 7.22 -9.04
CA LEU A 83 -1.13 6.65 -10.20
C LEU A 83 -2.08 6.56 -11.40
N GLU A 84 -3.35 6.21 -11.20
CA GLU A 84 -4.36 6.21 -12.26
C GLU A 84 -4.56 7.62 -12.85
N ALA A 85 -4.68 8.63 -11.99
CA ALA A 85 -4.83 10.03 -12.42
C ALA A 85 -3.61 10.50 -13.22
N PHE A 86 -2.39 10.25 -12.72
CA PHE A 86 -1.16 10.61 -13.42
C PHE A 86 -1.06 9.92 -14.77
N SER A 87 -1.40 8.63 -14.84
CA SER A 87 -1.43 7.84 -16.07
C SER A 87 -2.35 8.44 -17.13
N TYR A 88 -3.60 8.80 -16.78
CA TYR A 88 -4.50 9.48 -17.71
C TYR A 88 -3.91 10.80 -18.21
N CYS A 89 -3.30 11.58 -17.32
CA CYS A 89 -2.72 12.86 -17.67
C CYS A 89 -1.58 12.72 -18.68
N VAL A 90 -0.62 11.82 -18.45
CA VAL A 90 0.52 11.63 -19.37
C VAL A 90 0.12 10.89 -20.65
N ALA A 91 -0.97 10.13 -20.63
CA ALA A 91 -1.60 9.54 -21.81
C ALA A 91 -2.41 10.55 -22.65
N ASN A 92 -2.37 11.84 -22.32
CA ASN A 92 -3.13 12.92 -22.98
C ASN A 92 -4.67 12.77 -22.88
N GLN A 93 -5.15 12.02 -21.89
CA GLN A 93 -6.57 11.82 -21.56
C GLN A 93 -6.98 12.79 -20.44
N VAL A 94 -6.92 14.09 -20.74
CA VAL A 94 -7.09 15.17 -19.75
C VAL A 94 -8.48 15.17 -19.07
N PRO A 95 -9.61 14.94 -19.76
CA PRO A 95 -10.92 14.85 -19.11
C PRO A 95 -10.99 13.75 -18.03
N GLU A 96 -10.46 12.56 -18.35
CA GLU A 96 -10.37 11.41 -17.45
C GLU A 96 -9.43 11.69 -16.28
N CYS A 97 -8.28 12.33 -16.54
CA CYS A 97 -7.35 12.73 -15.49
C CYS A 97 -8.03 13.64 -14.44
N ARG A 98 -8.76 14.67 -14.90
CA ARG A 98 -9.52 15.57 -13.99
C ARG A 98 -10.62 14.83 -13.24
N ALA A 99 -11.35 13.94 -13.94
CA ALA A 99 -12.40 13.15 -13.33
C ALA A 99 -11.84 12.23 -12.23
N GLN A 100 -10.66 11.64 -12.45
CA GLN A 100 -9.99 10.80 -11.47
C GLN A 100 -9.50 11.61 -10.27
N PHE A 101 -8.91 12.79 -10.48
CA PHE A 101 -8.56 13.67 -9.36
C PHE A 101 -9.76 14.09 -8.53
N ARG A 102 -10.92 14.31 -9.16
CA ARG A 102 -12.16 14.57 -8.43
C ARG A 102 -12.54 13.39 -7.53
N LYS A 103 -12.47 12.15 -8.03
CA LYS A 103 -12.70 10.96 -7.20
C LYS A 103 -11.72 10.88 -6.03
N ILE A 104 -10.45 11.23 -6.24
CA ILE A 104 -9.47 11.29 -5.15
C ILE A 104 -9.91 12.32 -4.10
N LEU A 105 -10.30 13.53 -4.52
CA LEU A 105 -10.75 14.58 -3.59
C LEU A 105 -12.05 14.20 -2.86
N ASP A 106 -12.92 13.39 -3.47
CA ASP A 106 -14.14 12.89 -2.83
C ASP A 106 -13.83 11.82 -1.77
N ALA A 107 -12.93 10.89 -2.07
CA ALA A 107 -12.51 9.84 -1.14
C ALA A 107 -11.54 10.34 -0.05
N PHE A 108 -10.66 11.28 -0.40
CA PHE A 108 -9.60 11.82 0.43
C PHE A 108 -9.63 13.35 0.41
N PRO A 109 -10.51 14.00 1.21
CA PRO A 109 -10.71 15.45 1.16
C PRO A 109 -9.47 16.30 1.49
N ASN A 110 -8.52 15.75 2.23
CA ASN A 110 -7.27 16.42 2.62
C ASN A 110 -6.13 16.16 1.63
N PHE A 111 -6.37 15.43 0.55
CA PHE A 111 -5.35 15.16 -0.46
C PHE A 111 -4.89 16.44 -1.15
N ASP A 112 -3.57 16.60 -1.26
CA ASP A 112 -2.94 17.66 -2.04
C ASP A 112 -1.71 17.08 -2.76
N LEU A 113 -1.41 17.61 -3.95
CA LEU A 113 -0.20 17.25 -4.67
C LEU A 113 1.02 17.82 -3.95
N ASN A 114 2.11 17.06 -3.93
CA ASN A 114 3.38 17.58 -3.44
C ASN A 114 3.96 18.66 -4.40
N VAL A 115 5.04 19.33 -3.97
CA VAL A 115 5.62 20.45 -4.72
C VAL A 115 6.08 20.05 -6.13
N ALA A 116 6.65 18.86 -6.29
CA ALA A 116 7.13 18.37 -7.59
C ALA A 116 5.96 18.01 -8.51
N GLU A 117 4.97 17.29 -7.97
CA GLU A 117 3.75 16.89 -8.70
C GLU A 117 2.97 18.12 -9.18
N ARG A 118 2.86 19.16 -8.35
CA ARG A 118 2.15 20.40 -8.69
C ARG A 118 2.85 21.22 -9.78
N LYS A 119 4.18 21.15 -9.85
CA LYS A 119 4.97 21.83 -10.89
C LYS A 119 4.95 21.08 -12.23
N HIS A 120 4.46 19.84 -12.26
CA HIS A 120 4.33 19.10 -13.51
C HIS A 120 3.35 19.81 -14.47
N PRO A 121 3.71 20.03 -15.75
CA PRO A 121 2.94 20.86 -16.67
C PRO A 121 1.52 20.36 -16.95
N VAL A 122 1.27 19.06 -16.75
CA VAL A 122 -0.06 18.46 -16.98
C VAL A 122 -0.79 18.14 -15.67
N TRP A 123 -0.09 17.67 -14.63
CA TRP A 123 -0.75 17.19 -13.41
C TRP A 123 -1.27 18.34 -12.55
N GLY A 124 -0.44 19.36 -12.31
CA GLY A 124 -0.82 20.53 -11.53
C GLY A 124 -2.08 21.21 -12.06
N PRO A 125 -2.12 21.62 -13.35
CA PRO A 125 -3.30 22.25 -13.91
C PRO A 125 -4.55 21.36 -13.91
N ALA A 126 -4.41 20.05 -14.15
CA ALA A 126 -5.54 19.11 -14.10
C ALA A 126 -6.11 18.98 -12.68
N PHE A 127 -5.24 18.89 -11.68
CA PHE A 127 -5.64 18.81 -10.27
C PHE A 127 -6.32 20.10 -9.79
N GLU A 128 -5.76 21.27 -10.11
CA GLU A 128 -6.38 22.56 -9.76
C GLU A 128 -7.73 22.76 -10.45
N ALA A 129 -7.88 22.29 -11.69
CA ALA A 129 -9.17 22.26 -12.36
C ALA A 129 -10.18 21.36 -11.62
N ALA A 130 -9.76 20.18 -11.16
CA ALA A 130 -10.62 19.28 -10.38
C ALA A 130 -11.04 19.90 -9.03
N LYS A 131 -10.12 20.56 -8.31
CA LYS A 131 -10.45 21.29 -7.06
C LYS A 131 -11.49 22.38 -7.26
N ARG A 132 -11.40 23.13 -8.37
CA ARG A 132 -12.38 24.17 -8.70
C ARG A 132 -13.76 23.60 -9.02
N MET A 133 -13.83 22.40 -9.63
CA MET A 133 -15.10 21.74 -9.97
C MET A 133 -15.84 21.14 -8.77
N LYS A 134 -15.12 20.85 -7.68
CA LYS A 134 -15.72 20.38 -6.41
C LYS A 134 -16.34 21.53 -5.60
N ARG A 135 -15.93 22.78 -5.88
CA ARG A 135 -16.27 23.96 -5.09
C ARG A 135 -17.63 24.55 -5.50
#